data_AF-A0A1F2YCK9-F1
#
_entry.id   AF-A0A1F2YCK9-F1
#
_cell.length_a   1.000
_cell.length_b   1.000
_cell.length_c   1.000
_cell.angle_alpha   90.00
_cell.angle_beta   90.00
_cell.angle_gamma   90.00
#
_symmetry.space_group_name_H-M   'P 1'
#
loop_
_entity.id
_entity.type
_entity.pdbx_description
1 polymer ?
#
loop_
_entity_poly.entity_id
_entity_poly.type
_entity_poly.pdbx_seq_one_letter_code
_entity_poly.pdbx_strand_id
1 'polypeptide(L)'
;MAEVLKNLIAPDEQDFDNIKKVADDLEANIGDKRYLLVDEANHIKIELPDSLFRVMVDVANQWAKGNPVAILHYEEELTTQQAADLLRVSRPYLVKLLENGQIRYHKVGSHRRIR
;
A
#
# COMPACT_ATOMS: atom_id res chain seq x y z
N MET A 1 -10.06 -11.42 5.18
CA MET A 1 -9.11 -11.01 6.25
C MET A 1 -7.81 -11.82 6.28
N ALA A 2 -7.85 -13.15 6.25
CA ALA A 2 -6.65 -13.98 6.41
C ALA A 2 -5.54 -13.75 5.35
N GLU A 3 -5.90 -13.29 4.16
CA GLU A 3 -4.95 -13.07 3.05
C GLU A 3 -4.24 -11.72 3.14
N VAL A 4 -4.93 -10.66 3.57
CA VAL A 4 -4.34 -9.32 3.78
C VAL A 4 -3.28 -9.35 4.89
N LEU A 5 -3.51 -10.15 5.93
CA LEU A 5 -2.55 -10.30 7.04
C LEU A 5 -1.24 -10.97 6.60
N LYS A 6 -1.24 -11.79 5.55
CA LYS A 6 -0.01 -12.44 5.03
C LYS A 6 0.94 -11.46 4.36
N ASN A 7 0.41 -10.34 3.86
CA ASN A 7 1.18 -9.32 3.15
C ASN A 7 1.36 -8.05 3.99
N LEU A 8 1.13 -8.14 5.30
CA LEU A 8 1.35 -7.04 6.21
C LEU A 8 2.86 -6.87 6.41
N ILE A 9 3.35 -5.67 6.13
CA ILE A 9 4.75 -5.28 6.30
C ILE A 9 4.78 -4.17 7.35
N ALA A 10 5.57 -4.41 8.38
CA ALA A 10 5.85 -3.47 9.46
C ALA A 10 7.37 -3.31 9.57
N PRO A 11 7.86 -2.16 10.04
CA PRO A 11 9.27 -1.97 10.27
C PRO A 11 9.74 -2.82 11.45
N ASP A 12 10.99 -3.25 11.42
CA ASP A 12 11.64 -3.76 12.61
C ASP A 12 11.77 -2.63 13.65
N GLU A 13 11.62 -2.95 14.94
CA GLU A 13 11.63 -1.92 16.00
C GLU A 13 12.92 -1.09 16.01
N GLN A 14 14.04 -1.71 15.63
CA GLN A 14 15.36 -1.07 15.58
C GLN A 14 15.46 -0.02 14.47
N ASP A 15 14.65 -0.14 13.42
CA ASP A 15 14.70 0.74 12.26
C ASP A 15 13.77 1.95 12.38
N PHE A 16 12.90 1.99 13.40
CA PHE A 16 11.82 2.98 13.50
C PHE A 16 12.33 4.42 13.49
N ASP A 17 13.34 4.73 14.30
CA ASP A 17 13.94 6.07 14.37
C ASP A 17 14.62 6.47 13.06
N ASN A 18 15.24 5.51 12.38
CA ASN A 18 15.89 5.73 11.10
C ASN A 18 14.85 5.99 10.01
N ILE A 19 13.80 5.18 9.94
CA ILE A 19 12.68 5.35 9.00
C ILE A 19 12.02 6.70 9.17
N LYS A 20 11.84 7.16 10.41
CA LYS A 20 11.27 8.49 10.67
C LYS A 20 12.15 9.61 10.12
N LYS A 21 13.47 9.54 10.32
CA LYS A 21 14.40 10.52 9.74
C LYS A 21 14.37 10.49 8.21
N VAL A 22 14.39 9.29 7.63
CA VAL A 22 14.30 9.12 6.18
C VAL A 22 12.99 9.70 5.65
N ALA A 23 11.85 9.42 6.30
CA ALA A 23 10.55 9.97 5.91
C ALA A 23 10.56 11.51 5.88
N ASP A 24 11.06 12.14 6.95
CA ASP A 24 11.19 13.60 7.04
C ASP A 24 12.10 14.17 5.92
N ASP A 25 13.24 13.52 5.66
CA ASP A 25 14.19 13.92 4.61
C ASP A 25 13.62 13.76 3.20
N LEU A 26 12.84 12.70 2.98
CA LEU A 26 12.19 12.43 1.70
C LEU A 26 11.10 13.46 1.42
N GLU A 27 10.26 13.81 2.40
CA GLU A 27 9.21 14.83 2.27
C GLU A 27 9.78 16.22 1.95
N ALA A 28 10.88 16.60 2.60
CA ALA A 28 11.51 17.90 2.38
C ALA A 28 12.13 18.08 0.98
N ASN A 29 12.23 17.00 0.18
CA ASN A 29 13.00 16.98 -1.07
C ASN A 29 12.26 16.35 -2.26
N ILE A 30 10.93 16.23 -2.21
CA ILE A 30 10.14 15.67 -3.31
C ILE A 30 10.24 16.57 -4.56
N GLY A 31 10.79 16.03 -5.65
CA GLY A 31 10.59 16.56 -7.01
C GLY A 31 11.82 16.86 -7.86
N ASP A 32 13.04 16.85 -7.30
CA ASP A 32 14.24 17.26 -8.07
C ASP A 32 15.50 16.42 -7.81
N LYS A 33 15.35 15.26 -7.16
CA LYS A 33 16.46 14.39 -6.78
C LYS A 33 16.33 13.00 -7.38
N ARG A 34 17.46 12.44 -7.80
CA ARG A 34 17.60 11.03 -8.19
C ARG A 34 18.08 10.23 -6.98
N TYR A 35 17.42 9.10 -6.75
CA TYR A 35 17.69 8.20 -5.64
C TYR A 35 18.31 6.91 -6.16
N LEU A 36 19.33 6.41 -5.43
CA LEU A 36 20.04 5.19 -5.76
C LEU A 36 19.96 4.22 -4.57
N LEU A 37 19.67 2.94 -4.84
CA LEU A 37 20.00 1.86 -3.92
C LEU A 37 21.47 1.51 -4.09
N VAL A 38 22.20 1.47 -2.98
CA VAL A 38 23.64 1.16 -2.97
C VAL A 38 23.85 -0.08 -2.14
N ASP A 39 24.48 -1.09 -2.76
CA ASP A 39 25.07 -2.23 -2.06
C ASP A 39 26.57 -1.96 -1.93
N GLU A 40 27.01 -1.60 -0.72
CA GLU A 40 28.40 -1.26 -0.45
C GLU A 40 29.33 -2.46 -0.60
N ALA A 41 28.88 -3.67 -0.23
CA ALA A 41 29.70 -4.87 -0.29
C ALA A 41 30.01 -5.24 -1.75
N ASN A 42 28.99 -5.17 -2.61
CA ASN A 42 29.10 -5.55 -4.01
C ASN A 42 29.38 -4.37 -4.96
N HIS A 43 29.47 -3.14 -4.43
CA HIS A 43 29.67 -1.90 -5.19
C HIS A 43 28.60 -1.67 -6.27
N ILE A 44 27.38 -2.17 -6.04
CA ILE A 44 26.26 -2.05 -6.98
C ILE A 44 25.49 -0.77 -6.67
N LYS A 45 25.15 -0.02 -7.72
CA LYS A 45 24.26 1.15 -7.66
C LYS A 45 23.09 0.93 -8.60
N ILE A 46 21.87 0.96 -8.06
CA ILE A 46 20.64 0.79 -8.83
C ILE A 46 19.83 2.08 -8.73
N GLU A 47 19.53 2.70 -9.87
CA GLU A 47 18.66 3.88 -9.89
C GLU A 47 17.22 3.48 -9.66
N LEU A 48 16.54 4.21 -8.78
CA LEU A 48 15.15 3.97 -8.42
C LEU A 48 14.23 4.70 -9.40
N PRO A 49 13.32 3.99 -10.09
CA PRO A 49 12.27 4.65 -10.87
C PRO A 49 11.36 5.49 -9.97
N ASP A 50 10.89 6.64 -10.47
CA ASP A 50 10.03 7.58 -9.73
C ASP A 50 8.80 6.91 -9.12
N SER A 51 8.19 5.96 -9.83
CA SER A 51 7.00 5.24 -9.36
C SER A 51 7.28 4.40 -8.12
N LEU A 52 8.42 3.69 -8.11
CA LEU A 52 8.84 2.89 -6.95
C LEU A 52 9.26 3.78 -5.79
N PHE A 53 9.97 4.88 -6.09
CA PHE A 53 10.35 5.87 -5.08
C PHE A 53 9.14 6.43 -4.33
N ARG A 54 8.07 6.83 -5.04
CA ARG A 54 6.83 7.31 -4.42
C ARG A 54 6.21 6.27 -3.47
N VAL A 55 6.18 5.01 -3.85
CA VAL A 55 5.69 3.93 -2.98
C VAL A 55 6.51 3.86 -1.69
N MET A 56 7.83 3.95 -1.78
CA MET A 56 8.68 3.93 -0.58
C MET A 56 8.47 5.14 0.32
N VAL A 57 8.26 6.33 -0.25
CA VAL A 57 7.91 7.54 0.52
C VAL A 57 6.62 7.32 1.29
N ASP A 58 5.57 6.81 0.62
CA ASP A 58 4.28 6.54 1.26
C ASP A 58 4.42 5.50 2.39
N VAL A 59 5.19 4.43 2.17
CA VAL A 59 5.45 3.40 3.18
C VAL A 59 6.20 3.98 4.38
N ALA A 60 7.31 4.71 4.13
CA ALA A 60 8.12 5.33 5.18
C ALA A 60 7.29 6.28 6.04
N ASN A 61 6.44 7.10 5.41
CA ASN A 61 5.52 8.01 6.08
C ASN A 61 4.50 7.30 6.96
N GLN A 62 3.96 6.16 6.50
CA GLN A 62 3.03 5.36 7.28
C GLN A 62 3.73 4.69 8.46
N TRP A 63 4.92 4.14 8.25
CA TRP A 63 5.73 3.53 9.29
C TRP A 63 6.17 4.56 10.35
N ALA A 64 6.59 5.76 9.94
CA ALA A 64 6.92 6.85 10.87
C ALA A 64 5.74 7.26 11.78
N LYS A 65 4.50 7.01 11.33
CA LYS A 65 3.27 7.21 12.11
C LYS A 65 2.85 5.99 12.93
N GLY A 66 3.60 4.89 12.86
CA GLY A 66 3.26 3.62 13.51
C GLY A 66 2.16 2.82 12.80
N ASN A 67 1.83 3.16 11.55
CA ASN A 67 0.81 2.46 10.78
C ASN A 67 1.44 1.31 9.99
N PRO A 68 0.99 0.06 10.15
CA PRO A 68 1.44 -1.03 9.29
C PRO A 68 0.89 -0.85 7.88
N VAL A 69 1.64 -1.35 6.88
CA VAL A 69 1.28 -1.24 5.46
C VAL A 69 1.07 -2.64 4.89
N ALA A 70 0.13 -2.80 3.95
CA ALA A 70 -0.06 -4.06 3.23
C ALA A 70 0.08 -3.82 1.73
N ILE A 71 0.84 -4.68 1.04
CA ILE A 71 0.95 -4.67 -0.42
C ILE A 71 -0.07 -5.66 -0.99
N LEU A 72 -0.91 -5.17 -1.91
CA LEU A 72 -1.92 -5.96 -2.59
C LEU A 72 -1.60 -6.02 -4.08
N HIS A 73 -1.72 -7.21 -4.67
CA HIS A 73 -1.59 -7.39 -6.11
C HIS A 73 -2.89 -6.91 -6.78
N TYR A 74 -2.79 -6.04 -7.80
CA TYR A 74 -3.95 -5.39 -8.42
C TYR A 74 -4.63 -6.20 -9.55
N GLU A 75 -4.32 -7.49 -9.71
CA GLU A 75 -4.88 -8.29 -10.81
C GLU A 75 -6.12 -9.11 -10.44
N GLU A 76 -6.53 -9.11 -9.18
CA GLU A 76 -7.77 -9.79 -8.78
C GLU A 76 -8.88 -8.78 -8.50
N GLU A 77 -9.97 -8.91 -9.25
CA GLU A 77 -11.22 -8.27 -8.91
C GLU A 77 -11.65 -8.71 -7.51
N LEU A 78 -11.85 -7.74 -6.61
CA LEU A 78 -12.25 -8.03 -5.25
C LEU A 78 -13.68 -8.54 -5.22
N THR A 79 -13.90 -9.65 -4.52
CA THR A 79 -15.24 -10.00 -4.07
C THR A 79 -15.76 -8.92 -3.11
N THR A 80 -17.07 -8.79 -3.00
CA THR A 80 -17.68 -7.89 -1.99
C THR A 80 -17.28 -8.25 -0.56
N GLN A 81 -16.82 -9.47 -0.29
CA GLN A 81 -16.29 -9.81 1.03
C GLN A 81 -14.89 -9.23 1.22
N GLN A 82 -13.96 -9.49 0.29
CA GLN A 82 -12.60 -8.97 0.36
C GLN A 82 -12.58 -7.43 0.41
N ALA A 83 -13.42 -6.76 -0.37
CA ALA A 83 -13.54 -5.30 -0.34
C ALA A 83 -14.15 -4.78 0.97
N ALA A 84 -15.13 -5.47 1.56
CA ALA A 84 -15.70 -5.07 2.85
C ALA A 84 -14.69 -5.22 3.98
N ASP A 85 -13.94 -6.33 3.97
CA ASP A 85 -12.83 -6.60 4.88
C ASP A 85 -11.75 -5.50 4.79
N LEU A 86 -11.37 -5.13 3.56
CA LEU A 86 -10.35 -4.09 3.31
C LEU A 86 -10.80 -2.71 3.80
N LEU A 87 -12.06 -2.35 3.54
CA LEU A 87 -12.64 -1.07 3.96
C LEU A 87 -13.07 -1.04 5.44
N ARG A 88 -12.90 -2.15 6.18
CA ARG A 88 -13.33 -2.31 7.57
C ARG A 88 -14.80 -1.97 7.78
N VAL A 89 -15.66 -2.37 6.85
CA VAL A 89 -17.12 -2.18 6.92
C VAL A 89 -17.84 -3.51 6.84
N SER A 90 -19.12 -3.54 7.21
CA SER A 90 -19.93 -4.74 7.00
C SER A 90 -20.21 -4.95 5.50
N ARG A 91 -20.20 -6.22 5.06
CA ARG A 91 -20.57 -6.58 3.67
C ARG A 91 -21.93 -6.00 3.25
N PRO A 92 -23.00 -6.05 4.09
CA PRO A 92 -24.28 -5.43 3.72
C PRO A 92 -24.19 -3.92 3.47
N TYR A 93 -23.37 -3.20 4.26
CA TYR A 93 -23.14 -1.77 4.03
C TYR A 93 -22.43 -1.51 2.71
N LEU A 94 -21.37 -2.27 2.41
CA LEU A 94 -20.68 -2.16 1.13
C LEU A 94 -21.65 -2.43 -0.04
N VAL A 95 -22.48 -3.47 0.03
CA VAL A 95 -23.45 -3.77 -1.03
C VAL A 95 -24.40 -2.60 -1.28
N LYS A 96 -24.89 -1.92 -0.24
CA LYS A 96 -25.71 -0.71 -0.41
C LYS A 96 -24.97 0.40 -1.16
N LEU A 97 -23.68 0.61 -0.87
CA LEU A 97 -22.87 1.61 -1.57
C LEU A 97 -22.71 1.26 -3.05
N LEU A 98 -22.52 -0.02 -3.39
CA LEU A 98 -22.45 -0.49 -4.78
C LEU A 98 -23.77 -0.26 -5.51
N GLU A 99 -24.90 -0.67 -4.91
CA GLU A 99 -26.23 -0.55 -5.52
C GLU A 99 -26.68 0.90 -5.67
N ASN A 100 -26.23 1.79 -4.79
CA ASN A 100 -26.46 3.23 -4.86
C ASN A 100 -25.48 3.95 -5.82
N GLY A 101 -24.61 3.22 -6.52
CA GLY A 101 -23.67 3.76 -7.49
C GLY A 101 -22.51 4.56 -6.88
N GLN A 102 -22.32 4.52 -5.56
CA GLN A 102 -21.24 5.22 -4.86
C GLN A 102 -19.87 4.58 -5.14
N ILE A 103 -19.85 3.27 -5.36
CA ILE A 103 -18.64 2.51 -5.71
C ILE A 103 -18.91 1.72 -6.99
N ARG A 104 -18.00 1.82 -7.96
CA ARG A 104 -18.10 1.07 -9.22
C ARG A 104 -17.91 -0.42 -8.98
N TYR A 105 -18.73 -1.22 -9.63
CA TYR A 105 -18.65 -2.68 -9.63
C TYR A 105 -19.19 -3.24 -10.94
N HIS A 106 -18.92 -4.50 -11.21
CA HIS A 106 -19.59 -5.25 -12.26
C HIS A 106 -19.98 -6.64 -11.74
N LYS A 107 -20.72 -7.40 -12.55
CA LYS A 107 -21.14 -8.76 -12.19
C LYS A 107 -20.37 -9.80 -13.00
N VAL A 108 -19.91 -10.84 -12.33
CA VAL A 108 -19.42 -12.09 -12.91
C VAL A 108 -20.40 -13.19 -12.49
N GLY A 109 -21.28 -13.59 -13.42
CA GLY A 109 -22.46 -14.39 -13.12
C GLY A 109 -23.37 -13.69 -12.11
N SER A 110 -23.65 -14.36 -10.98
CA SER A 110 -24.46 -13.82 -9.88
C SER A 110 -23.68 -12.97 -8.87
N HIS A 111 -22.34 -12.93 -8.97
CA HIS A 111 -21.49 -12.28 -7.97
C HIS A 111 -21.05 -10.89 -8.42
N ARG A 112 -20.98 -9.94 -7.48
CA ARG A 112 -20.41 -8.61 -7.69
C ARG A 112 -18.88 -8.64 -7.53
N ARG A 113 -18.20 -7.81 -8.31
CA ARG A 113 -16.73 -7.68 -8.39
C ARG A 113 -16.33 -6.20 -8.45
N ILE A 114 -15.30 -5.83 -7.70
CA ILE A 114 -14.83 -4.45 -7.51
C ILE A 114 -13.37 -4.34 -7.97
N ARG A 115 -13.01 -3.25 -8.64
CA ARG A 115 -11.67 -2.97 -9.17
C ARG A 115 -11.25 -1.53 -8.84
#